data_AF-A0A135RRF2-F1
#
_entry.id   AF-A0A135RRF2-F1
#
_cell.length_a   1.000
_cell.length_b   1.000
_cell.length_c   1.000
_cell.angle_alpha   90.00
_cell.angle_beta   90.00
_cell.angle_gamma   90.00
#
_symmetry.space_group_name_H-M   'P 1'
#
loop_
_entity.id
_entity.type
_entity.pdbx_description
1 polymer ?
#
loop_
_entity_poly.entity_id
_entity_poly.type
_entity_poly.pdbx_seq_one_letter_code
_entity_poly.pdbx_strand_id
1 'polypeptide(L)' 'MWLHRNWDLHVTSSAHRIKVYSINKSRPATAARLKKLEENGIPIVPITLPAEIDFESDEEYERNMAAQGGRDPTE' A
#
# COMPACT_ATOMS: atom_id res chain seq x y z
N MET A 1 24.73 22.64 24.88
CA MET A 1 24.88 21.34 24.21
C MET A 1 23.63 20.51 24.50
N TRP A 2 22.57 20.77 23.74
CA TRP A 2 21.29 20.05 23.86
C TRP A 2 21.20 19.07 22.69
N LEU A 3 21.00 17.78 23.00
CA LEU A 3 20.71 16.71 22.05
C LEU A 3 19.37 17.02 21.37
N HIS A 4 19.43 17.60 20.18
CA HIS A 4 18.28 17.70 19.28
C HIS A 4 17.92 16.28 18.86
N ARG A 5 16.74 15.81 19.30
CA ARG A 5 16.27 14.45 18.98
C ARG A 5 16.18 14.32 17.47
N ASN A 6 16.95 13.39 16.93
CA ASN A 6 16.96 12.97 15.53
C ASN A 6 15.67 12.17 15.21
N TRP A 7 14.50 12.75 15.45
CA TRP A 7 13.22 12.08 15.18
C TRP A 7 12.97 12.00 13.67
N ASP A 8 13.24 13.09 12.95
CA ASP A 8 13.19 13.12 11.48
C ASP A 8 14.15 12.11 10.83
N LEU A 9 15.38 12.02 11.32
CA LEU A 9 16.38 11.11 10.76
C LEU A 9 16.06 9.64 11.05
N HIS A 10 15.39 9.35 12.17
CA HIS A 10 14.92 8.00 12.50
C HIS A 10 13.81 7.55 11.56
N VAL A 11 12.86 8.43 11.22
CA VAL A 11 11.77 8.13 10.28
C VAL A 11 12.31 7.95 8.84
N THR A 12 13.23 8.78 8.37
CA THR A 12 13.82 8.66 7.02
C THR A 12 14.85 7.53 6.89
N SER A 13 15.67 7.26 7.92
CA SER A 13 16.55 6.08 7.94
C SER A 13 15.76 4.78 8.13
N SER A 14 14.51 4.87 8.60
CA SER A 14 13.62 3.72 8.78
C SER A 14 12.76 3.36 7.57
N ALA A 15 13.02 3.93 6.38
CA ALA A 15 12.63 3.33 5.11
C ALA A 15 13.44 2.02 4.90
N HIS A 16 13.24 1.10 5.83
CA HIS A 16 13.90 -0.19 5.93
C HIS A 16 13.45 -1.02 4.75
N ARG A 17 14.43 -1.47 3.98
CA ARG A 17 14.28 -2.38 2.84
C ARG A 17 13.15 -3.39 3.05
N ILE A 18 12.03 -3.17 2.37
CA ILE A 18 10.90 -4.10 2.39
C ILE A 18 11.27 -5.30 1.51
N LYS A 19 11.27 -6.51 2.10
CA LYS A 19 11.49 -7.77 1.39
C LYS A 19 10.18 -8.52 1.31
N VAL A 20 9.70 -8.75 0.10
CA VAL A 20 8.56 -9.64 -0.16
C VAL A 20 9.10 -11.03 -0.46
N TYR A 21 8.84 -12.00 0.41
CA TYR A 21 9.27 -13.40 0.22
C TYR A 21 8.27 -14.22 -0.58
N SER A 22 6.98 -13.94 -0.43
CA SER A 22 5.91 -14.64 -1.12
C SER A 22 4.69 -13.76 -1.32
N ILE A 23 3.90 -14.10 -2.34
CA ILE A 23 2.59 -13.50 -2.61
C ILE A 23 1.61 -14.65 -2.76
N ASN A 24 0.53 -14.64 -1.97
CA ASN A 24 -0.51 -15.64 -2.09
C ASN A 24 -1.38 -15.36 -3.33
N LYS A 25 -1.09 -16.06 -4.42
CA LYS A 25 -1.82 -15.91 -5.69
C LYS A 25 -3.19 -16.59 -5.71
N SER A 26 -3.51 -17.49 -4.76
CA SER A 26 -4.81 -18.16 -4.74
C SER A 26 -5.91 -17.33 -4.08
N ARG A 27 -5.55 -16.31 -3.28
CA ARG A 27 -6.52 -15.37 -2.72
C ARG A 27 -7.16 -14.55 -3.86
N PRO A 28 -8.48 -14.59 -4.06
CA PRO A 28 -9.12 -13.97 -5.24
C PRO A 28 -8.80 -12.48 -5.41
N ALA A 29 -8.82 -11.70 -4.33
CA ALA A 29 -8.48 -10.28 -4.37
C ALA A 29 -7.03 -10.01 -4.81
N THR A 30 -6.08 -10.86 -4.39
CA THR A 30 -4.67 -10.75 -4.79
C THR A 30 -4.51 -11.14 -6.25
N ALA A 31 -5.16 -12.22 -6.70
CA ALA A 31 -5.15 -12.64 -8.10
C ALA A 31 -5.70 -11.56 -9.03
N ALA A 32 -6.81 -10.91 -8.66
CA ALA A 32 -7.41 -9.84 -9.43
C ALA A 32 -6.47 -8.63 -9.59
N ARG A 33 -5.78 -8.22 -8.51
CA ARG A 33 -4.81 -7.12 -8.55
C ARG A 33 -3.58 -7.45 -9.42
N LEU A 34 -3.07 -8.68 -9.31
CA LEU A 34 -1.96 -9.13 -10.16
C LEU A 34 -2.35 -9.18 -11.63
N LYS A 35 -3.56 -9.65 -11.95
CA LYS A 35 -4.10 -9.66 -13.31
C LYS A 35 -4.22 -8.25 -13.88
N LYS A 36 -4.70 -7.29 -13.08
CA LYS A 36 -4.80 -5.88 -13.49
C LYS A 36 -3.42 -5.30 -13.84
N LEU A 37 -2.38 -5.62 -13.09
CA LEU A 37 -1.01 -5.23 -13.41
C LEU A 37 -0.53 -5.85 -14.73
N GLU A 38 -0.76 -7.16 -14.91
CA GLU A 38 -0.39 -7.89 -16.13
C GLU A 38 -1.11 -7.32 -17.37
N GLU A 39 -2.40 -7.03 -17.28
CA GLU A 39 -3.21 -6.46 -18.36
C GLU A 39 -2.75 -5.05 -18.77
N ASN A 40 -2.20 -4.27 -17.82
CA ASN A 40 -1.65 -2.95 -18.07
C ASN A 40 -0.14 -2.98 -18.39
N GLY A 41 0.47 -4.16 -18.47
CA GLY A 41 1.91 -4.32 -18.74
C GLY A 41 2.82 -3.79 -17.63
N ILE A 42 2.30 -3.62 -16.41
CA ILE A 42 3.04 -3.07 -15.27
C ILE A 42 3.69 -4.22 -14.50
N PRO A 43 5.02 -4.23 -14.34
CA PRO A 43 5.68 -5.25 -13.53
C PRO A 43 5.39 -5.06 -12.04
N ILE A 44 5.25 -6.16 -11.29
CA ILE A 44 5.08 -6.13 -9.83
C ILE A 44 6.34 -5.63 -9.08
N VAL A 45 7.49 -5.60 -9.77
CA VAL A 45 8.75 -5.08 -9.25
C VAL A 45 9.26 -3.93 -10.12
N PRO A 46 9.87 -2.89 -9.53
CA PRO A 46 10.14 -2.72 -8.10
C PRO A 46 8.90 -2.28 -7.28
N ILE A 47 8.71 -2.87 -6.09
CA ILE A 47 7.59 -2.55 -5.17
C ILE A 47 7.70 -1.17 -4.49
N THR A 48 8.80 -0.46 -4.73
CA THR A 48 9.09 0.85 -4.14
C THR A 48 8.53 2.00 -4.97
N LEU A 49 8.02 1.71 -6.16
CA LEU A 49 7.41 2.71 -7.03
C LEU A 49 5.89 2.65 -6.90
N PRO A 50 5.20 3.80 -6.92
CA PRO A 50 3.75 3.82 -7.00
C PRO A 50 3.30 3.18 -8.33
N ALA A 51 2.19 2.46 -8.30
CA ALA A 51 1.56 1.98 -9.52
C ALA A 51 0.94 3.17 -10.27
N GLU A 52 1.02 3.15 -11.59
CA GLU A 52 0.43 4.20 -12.46
C GLU A 52 -1.09 4.06 -12.63
N ILE A 53 -1.69 3.09 -11.95
CA ILE A 53 -3.12 2.78 -12.01
C ILE A 53 -3.71 2.71 -10.61
N ASP A 54 -4.97 3.10 -10.50
CA ASP A 54 -5.74 2.85 -9.30
C ASP A 54 -6.19 1.39 -9.25
N PHE A 55 -6.13 0.77 -8.08
CA PHE A 55 -6.53 -0.65 -7.90
C PHE A 55 -8.00 -0.83 -7.56
N GLU A 56 -8.63 0.21 -7.02
CA GLU A 56 -10.05 0.27 -6.66
C GLU A 56 -10.62 1.59 -7.17
N SER A 57 -11.93 1.64 -7.45
CA SER A 57 -12.59 2.91 -7.79
C SER A 57 -12.95 3.69 -6.52
N ASP A 58 -13.21 4.99 -6.67
CA ASP A 58 -13.66 5.83 -5.56
C ASP A 58 -14.93 5.27 -4.89
N GLU A 59 -15.90 4.76 -5.67
CA GLU A 59 -17.11 4.17 -5.09
C GLU A 59 -16.83 2.87 -4.35
N GLU A 60 -15.86 2.06 -4.81
CA GLU A 60 -15.45 0.85 -4.10
C GLU A 60 -14.76 1.20 -2.79
N TYR A 61 -13.88 2.20 -2.82
CA TYR A 61 -13.22 2.74 -1.64
C TYR A 61 -14.23 3.24 -0.61
N GLU A 62 -15.19 4.09 -1.01
CA GLU A 62 -16.21 4.63 -0.11
C GLU A 62 -17.06 3.54 0.53
N ARG A 63 -17.51 2.55 -0.26
CA ARG A 63 -18.26 1.40 0.27
C ARG A 63 -17.44 0.60 1.28
N ASN A 64 -16.17 0.34 0.97
CA ASN A 64 -15.27 -0.42 1.85
C ASN A 64 -14.99 0.34 3.15
N MET A 65 -14.79 1.66 3.06
CA MET A 65 -14.58 2.53 4.22
C MET A 65 -15.82 2.59 5.12
N ALA A 66 -17.01 2.72 4.54
CA ALA A 66 -18.27 2.68 5.29
C ALA A 66 -18.48 1.32 5.99
N ALA A 67 -18.18 0.22 5.30
CA ALA A 67 -18.30 -1.13 5.88
C ALA A 67 -17.33 -1.39 7.04
N GLN A 68 -16.19 -0.68 7.08
CA GLN A 68 -15.17 -0.80 8.14
C GLN A 68 -15.41 0.13 9.33
N GLY A 69 -16.46 0.97 9.30
CA GLY A 69 -16.79 1.91 10.37
C GLY A 69 -16.11 3.28 10.25
N GLY A 70 -15.61 3.63 9.06
CA GLY A 70 -14.95 4.90 8.80
C GLY A 70 -13.49 4.95 9.26
N ARG A 71 -12.75 5.94 8.78
CA ARG A 71 -11.35 6.17 9.20
C ARG A 71 -11.26 6.90 10.53
N ASP A 72 -12.16 7.86 10.70
CA ASP A 72 -12.09 8.83 11.77
C ASP A 72 -12.88 8.32 12.99
N PRO A 73 -12.38 8.55 14.22
CA PRO A 73 -13.06 8.13 15.43
C PRO A 73 -14.42 8.82 15.59
N THR A 74 -15.42 8.09 16.07
CA THR A 74 -16.69 8.67 16.50
C THR A 74 -16.52 9.32 17.87
N GLU A 75 -16.86 10.61 17.99
CA GLU A 75 -16.93 11.35 19.28
C GLU A 75 -18.04 10.83 20.20
#